data_AF-A0A256YET8-F1
#
_entry.id   AF-A0A256YET8-F1
#
_cell.length_a   1.000
_cell.length_b   1.000
_cell.length_c   1.000
_cell.angle_alpha   90.00
_cell.angle_beta   90.00
_cell.angle_gamma   90.00
#
_symmetry.space_group_name_H-M   'P 1'
#
loop_
_entity.id
_entity.type
_entity.pdbx_description
1 polymer ?
#
loop_
_entity_poly.entity_id
_entity_poly.type
_entity_poly.pdbx_seq_one_letter_code
_entity_poly.pdbx_strand_id
1 'polypeptide(L)'
;MRIMVLLTDKRSINTIIDKISRKDKDEQYIIVTDYDVVREVGRSVYRQFNKNVEIYIFKNNYPEENALKIMIHNYPDKVLDCDPLNKLYYLKELMKNTLIDMVPCSDPV
;
A
#
# COMPACT_ATOMS: atom_id res chain seq x y z
N MET A 1 -11.10 -8.51 -4.83
CA MET A 1 -10.20 -8.51 -3.65
C MET A 1 -9.45 -7.19 -3.60
N ARG A 2 -9.41 -6.51 -2.45
CA ARG A 2 -8.66 -5.28 -2.21
C ARG A 2 -7.35 -5.58 -1.52
N ILE A 3 -6.25 -5.32 -2.21
CA ILE A 3 -4.90 -5.51 -1.69
C ILE A 3 -4.33 -4.14 -1.36
N MET A 4 -4.05 -3.89 -0.08
CA MET A 4 -3.33 -2.70 0.33
C MET A 4 -1.82 -2.96 0.31
N VAL A 5 -1.06 -2.03 -0.24
CA VAL A 5 0.40 -2.09 -0.32
C VAL A 5 0.96 -0.93 0.49
N LEU A 6 1.69 -1.26 1.55
CA LEU A 6 2.42 -0.28 2.36
C LEU A 6 3.78 -0.05 1.73
N LEU A 7 4.05 1.12 1.18
CA LEU A 7 5.25 1.36 0.37
C LEU A 7 5.92 2.68 0.72
N THR A 8 7.10 2.61 1.34
CA THR A 8 7.88 3.79 1.76
C THR A 8 9.34 3.70 1.36
N ASP A 9 9.71 2.64 0.63
CA ASP A 9 11.05 2.41 0.11
C ASP A 9 11.01 2.33 -1.42
N LYS A 10 11.79 3.20 -2.06
CA LYS A 10 11.93 3.28 -3.51
C LYS A 10 12.42 1.97 -4.11
N ARG A 11 13.23 1.20 -3.37
CA ARG A 11 13.77 -0.08 -3.82
C ARG A 11 12.69 -1.14 -4.08
N SER A 12 11.56 -1.02 -3.39
CA SER A 12 10.44 -1.97 -3.50
C SER A 12 9.44 -1.60 -4.60
N ILE A 13 9.58 -0.44 -5.27
CA ILE A 13 8.64 0.02 -6.30
C ILE A 13 8.54 -1.00 -7.45
N ASN A 14 9.68 -1.44 -8.01
CA ASN A 14 9.66 -2.36 -9.14
C ASN A 14 9.00 -3.70 -8.78
N THR A 15 9.30 -4.24 -7.60
CA THR A 15 8.64 -5.45 -7.07
C THR A 15 7.12 -5.29 -7.03
N ILE A 16 6.63 -4.14 -6.58
CA ILE A 16 5.20 -3.86 -6.52
C ILE A 16 4.57 -3.70 -7.90
N ILE A 17 5.26 -3.03 -8.82
CA ILE A 17 4.82 -2.91 -10.21
C ILE A 17 4.71 -4.29 -10.86
N ASP A 18 5.69 -5.17 -10.64
CA ASP A 18 5.66 -6.55 -11.15
C ASP A 18 4.47 -7.34 -10.56
N LYS A 19 4.21 -7.22 -9.25
CA LYS A 19 3.03 -7.85 -8.62
C LYS A 19 1.71 -7.34 -9.22
N ILE A 20 1.56 -6.01 -9.34
CA ILE A 20 0.36 -5.38 -9.93
C ILE A 20 0.19 -5.79 -11.41
N SER A 21 1.29 -6.03 -12.14
CA SER A 21 1.24 -6.45 -13.54
C SER A 21 0.70 -7.87 -13.74
N ARG A 22 0.88 -8.74 -12.73
CA ARG A 22 0.47 -10.15 -12.75
C ARG A 22 -0.89 -10.39 -12.10
N LYS A 23 -1.57 -9.32 -11.69
CA LYS A 23 -2.83 -9.37 -10.96
C LYS A 23 -3.94 -10.10 -11.70
N ASP A 24 -4.86 -10.65 -10.92
CA ASP A 24 -6.16 -11.08 -11.42
C ASP A 24 -7.07 -9.88 -11.73
N LYS A 25 -8.04 -10.09 -12.63
CA LYS A 25 -8.94 -9.03 -13.10
C LYS A 25 -9.77 -8.38 -11.97
N ASP A 26 -10.03 -9.14 -10.92
CA ASP A 26 -10.87 -8.73 -9.78
C ASP A 26 -10.07 -8.15 -8.61
N GLU A 27 -8.75 -7.97 -8.78
CA GLU A 27 -7.87 -7.34 -7.80
C GLU A 27 -7.82 -5.82 -7.97
N GLN A 28 -8.07 -5.13 -6.86
CA GLN A 28 -7.88 -3.69 -6.70
C GLN A 28 -6.69 -3.44 -5.77
N TYR A 29 -5.75 -2.60 -6.20
CA TYR A 29 -4.56 -2.28 -5.43
C TYR A 29 -4.68 -0.88 -4.82
N ILE A 30 -4.43 -0.77 -3.52
CA ILE A 30 -4.40 0.50 -2.79
C ILE A 30 -2.98 0.70 -2.28
N ILE A 31 -2.23 1.61 -2.88
CA ILE A 31 -0.86 1.89 -2.47
C ILE A 31 -0.88 3.03 -1.45
N VAL A 32 -0.47 2.74 -0.21
CA VAL A 32 -0.26 3.76 0.82
C VAL A 32 1.23 4.06 0.91
N THR A 33 1.59 5.32 0.70
CA THR A 33 2.98 5.79 0.61
C THR A 33 3.17 7.10 1.37
N ASP A 34 4.41 7.50 1.62
CA ASP A 34 4.74 8.83 2.14
C ASP A 34 5.03 9.85 1.02
N TYR A 35 5.30 11.10 1.42
CA TYR A 35 5.65 12.19 0.51
C TYR A 35 6.99 12.01 -0.22
N ASP A 36 7.94 11.27 0.38
CA ASP A 36 9.29 11.07 -0.20
C ASP A 36 9.24 10.16 -1.43
N VAL A 37 8.27 9.24 -1.46
CA VAL A 37 8.18 8.15 -2.43
C VAL A 37 7.01 8.29 -3.41
N VAL A 38 5.94 9.03 -3.05
CA VAL A 38 4.71 9.13 -3.87
C VAL A 38 4.95 9.54 -5.33
N ARG A 39 5.90 10.45 -5.58
CA ARG A 39 6.17 10.94 -6.94
C ARG A 39 6.67 9.82 -7.87
N GLU A 40 7.52 8.94 -7.34
CA GLU A 40 8.11 7.83 -8.10
C GLU A 40 7.09 6.70 -8.27
N VAL A 41 6.29 6.43 -7.25
CA VAL A 41 5.17 5.47 -7.30
C VAL A 41 4.16 5.91 -8.36
N GLY A 42 3.68 7.16 -8.30
CA GLY A 42 2.71 7.69 -9.24
C GLY A 42 3.19 7.61 -10.69
N ARG A 43 4.47 7.91 -10.95
CA ARG A 43 5.07 7.76 -12.29
C ARG A 43 5.11 6.32 -12.78
N SER A 44 5.42 5.38 -11.88
CA SER A 44 5.55 3.96 -12.22
C SER A 44 4.18 3.32 -12.46
N VAL A 45 3.20 3.68 -11.64
CA VAL A 45 1.81 3.18 -11.73
C VAL A 45 1.06 3.78 -12.91
N TYR A 46 1.07 5.12 -13.08
CA TYR A 46 0.27 5.80 -14.12
C TYR A 46 0.64 5.37 -15.54
N ARG A 47 1.91 5.00 -15.77
CA ARG A 47 2.37 4.50 -17.07
C ARG A 47 1.74 3.16 -17.46
N GLN A 48 1.25 2.38 -16.50
CA GLN A 48 0.94 0.97 -16.69
C GLN A 48 -0.48 0.59 -16.26
N PHE A 49 -1.09 1.30 -15.29
CA PHE A 49 -2.33 0.86 -14.65
C PHE A 49 -3.27 2.04 -14.37
N ASN A 50 -4.21 2.29 -15.28
CA ASN A 50 -5.06 3.50 -15.21
C ASN A 50 -6.40 3.35 -14.46
N LYS A 51 -6.83 2.14 -14.01
CA LYS A 51 -8.18 1.97 -13.41
C LYS A 51 -8.28 1.10 -12.15
N ASN A 52 -7.25 0.31 -11.81
CA ASN A 52 -7.32 -0.66 -10.70
C ASN A 52 -6.29 -0.37 -9.61
N VAL A 53 -5.71 0.83 -9.59
CA VAL A 53 -4.73 1.23 -8.58
C VAL A 53 -5.10 2.60 -8.04
N GLU A 54 -5.28 2.68 -6.74
CA GLU A 54 -5.45 3.92 -5.99
C GLU A 54 -4.18 4.21 -5.19
N ILE A 55 -3.83 5.49 -5.04
CA ILE A 55 -2.63 5.91 -4.30
C ILE A 55 -3.05 6.87 -3.20
N TYR A 56 -2.70 6.53 -1.96
CA TYR A 56 -2.93 7.32 -0.77
C TYR A 56 -1.61 7.80 -0.18
N ILE A 57 -1.57 9.07 0.21
CA ILE A 57 -0.41 9.66 0.90
C ILE A 57 -0.68 9.66 2.40
N PHE A 58 0.15 8.93 3.13
CA PHE A 58 0.17 8.96 4.58
C PHE A 58 0.82 10.24 5.08
N LYS A 59 0.08 11.01 5.88
CA LYS A 59 0.52 12.29 6.46
C LYS A 59 0.90 12.08 7.91
N ASN A 60 2.19 12.16 8.20
CA ASN A 60 2.73 11.95 9.55
C ASN A 60 2.41 13.07 10.55
N ASN A 61 1.82 14.20 10.12
CA ASN A 61 1.44 15.29 11.02
C ASN A 61 0.25 14.92 11.93
N TYR A 62 -0.63 14.02 11.48
CA TYR A 62 -1.78 13.51 12.23
C TYR A 62 -1.93 12.00 11.94
N PRO A 63 -0.99 11.18 12.43
CA PRO A 63 -0.79 9.84 11.92
C PRO A 63 -1.96 8.89 12.28
N GLU A 64 -2.53 9.01 13.48
CA GLU A 64 -3.67 8.20 13.92
C GLU A 64 -4.94 8.47 13.11
N GLU A 65 -5.30 9.75 12.96
CA GLU A 65 -6.48 10.15 12.19
C GLU A 65 -6.36 9.74 10.72
N ASN A 66 -5.16 9.87 10.14
CA ASN A 66 -4.92 9.48 8.76
C ASN A 66 -4.97 7.96 8.58
N ALA A 67 -4.35 7.20 9.49
CA ALA A 67 -4.42 5.74 9.49
C ALA A 67 -5.87 5.27 9.55
N LEU A 68 -6.68 5.85 10.46
CA LEU A 68 -8.09 5.52 10.59
C LEU A 68 -8.88 5.86 9.33
N LYS A 69 -8.66 7.04 8.74
CA LYS A 69 -9.31 7.45 7.47
C LYS A 69 -8.99 6.48 6.34
N ILE A 70 -7.73 6.10 6.16
CA ILE A 70 -7.30 5.14 5.14
C ILE A 70 -7.96 3.78 5.38
N MET A 71 -7.97 3.29 6.62
CA MET A 71 -8.58 2.01 6.96
C MET A 71 -10.08 1.98 6.70
N ILE A 72 -10.83 2.99 7.15
CA ILE A 72 -12.29 3.04 6.99
C ILE A 72 -12.70 3.12 5.51
N HIS A 73 -11.99 3.90 4.69
CA HIS A 73 -12.35 4.07 3.29
C HIS A 73 -12.05 2.83 2.45
N ASN A 74 -10.94 2.15 2.74
CA ASN A 74 -10.43 1.10 1.86
C ASN A 74 -10.80 -0.31 2.34
N TYR A 75 -10.74 -0.54 3.65
CA TYR A 75 -10.95 -1.83 4.32
C TYR A 75 -10.41 -3.02 3.51
N PRO A 76 -9.07 -3.21 3.48
CA PRO A 76 -8.45 -4.18 2.59
C PRO A 76 -8.67 -5.62 3.06
N ASP A 77 -8.73 -6.56 2.11
CA ASP A 77 -8.79 -8.00 2.38
C ASP A 77 -7.40 -8.53 2.78
N LYS A 78 -6.34 -7.96 2.18
CA LYS A 78 -4.94 -8.36 2.37
C LYS A 78 -4.02 -7.15 2.36
N VAL A 79 -2.92 -7.23 3.11
CA VAL A 79 -1.88 -6.21 3.18
C VAL A 79 -0.53 -6.78 2.76
N LEU A 80 0.15 -6.09 1.84
CA LEU A 80 1.55 -6.32 1.50
C LEU A 80 2.41 -5.27 2.19
N ASP A 81 3.24 -5.69 3.15
CA ASP A 81 4.13 -4.80 3.89
C ASP A 81 5.47 -4.62 3.18
N CYS A 82 5.61 -3.52 2.44
CA CYS A 82 6.84 -3.04 1.78
C CYS A 82 7.39 -1.76 2.44
N ASP A 83 7.08 -1.55 3.72
CA ASP A 83 7.55 -0.43 4.54
C ASP A 83 8.58 -0.93 5.57
N PRO A 84 9.83 -1.21 5.15
CA PRO A 84 10.87 -1.70 6.05
C PRO A 84 11.29 -0.65 7.09
N LEU A 85 10.99 0.63 6.85
CA LEU A 85 11.31 1.73 7.75
C LEU A 85 10.26 1.96 8.82
N ASN A 86 9.15 1.19 8.79
CA ASN A 86 8.03 1.32 9.71
C ASN A 86 7.47 2.76 9.80
N LYS A 87 7.56 3.52 8.69
CA LYS A 87 7.04 4.89 8.59
C LYS A 87 5.51 4.92 8.64
N LEU A 88 4.85 3.79 8.38
CA LEU A 88 3.40 3.61 8.42
C LEU A 88 2.94 2.84 9.66
N TYR A 89 3.71 2.90 10.76
CA TYR A 89 3.49 2.14 11.99
C TYR A 89 2.03 2.14 12.47
N TYR A 90 1.40 3.31 12.58
CA TYR A 90 0.02 3.44 13.06
C TYR A 90 -0.98 2.67 12.20
N LEU A 91 -0.77 2.64 10.88
CA LEU A 91 -1.60 1.87 9.96
C LEU A 91 -1.40 0.36 10.18
N LYS A 92 -0.15 -0.07 10.38
CA LYS A 92 0.18 -1.47 10.67
C LYS A 92 -0.44 -1.95 11.99
N GLU A 93 -0.39 -1.13 13.03
CA GLU A 93 -0.99 -1.45 14.33
C GLU A 93 -2.51 -1.60 14.24
N LEU A 94 -3.20 -0.73 13.50
CA LEU A 94 -4.63 -0.89 13.26
C LEU A 94 -4.94 -2.20 12.54
N MET A 95 -4.18 -2.56 11.52
CA MET A 95 -4.40 -3.80 10.74
C MET A 95 -4.21 -5.07 11.56
N LYS A 96 -3.19 -5.10 12.44
CA LYS A 96 -2.97 -6.21 13.38
C LYS A 96 -4.17 -6.39 14.32
N ASN A 97 -4.76 -5.29 14.77
CA ASN A 97 -5.93 -5.31 15.65
C ASN A 97 -7.22 -5.71 14.93
N THR A 98 -7.28 -5.63 13.60
CA THR A 98 -8.45 -6.00 12.78
C THR A 98 -8.36 -7.38 12.13
N LEU A 99 -7.38 -8.22 12.48
CA LEU A 99 -7.18 -9.57 11.94
C LEU A 99 -7.04 -9.63 10.40
N ILE A 100 -6.52 -8.56 9.78
CA ILE A 100 -6.25 -8.55 8.34
C ILE A 100 -4.94 -9.30 8.07
N ASP A 101 -4.94 -10.15 7.04
CA ASP A 101 -3.75 -10.89 6.63
C ASP A 101 -2.68 -9.91 6.09
N MET A 102 -1.57 -9.80 6.82
CA MET A 102 -0.44 -8.93 6.48
C MET A 102 0.78 -9.80 6.19
N VAL A 103 1.24 -9.77 4.94
CA VAL A 103 2.41 -10.52 4.50
C VAL A 103 3.54 -9.58 4.05
N PRO A 104 4.81 -9.95 4.29
CA PRO A 104 5.95 -9.23 3.76
C PRO A 104 5.91 -9.05 2.24
N CYS A 105 6.41 -7.92 1.76
CA CYS A 105 6.54 -7.65 0.32
C CYS A 105 7.38 -8.70 -0.42
N SER A 106 8.36 -9.25 0.28
CA SER A 106 9.33 -10.24 -0.21
C SER A 106 8.72 -11.61 -0.48
N ASP A 107 7.55 -11.90 0.10
CA ASP A 107 6.97 -13.23 -0.03
C ASP A 107 6.30 -13.39 -1.41
N PRO A 108 6.50 -14.54 -2.09
CA PRO A 108 5.74 -14.86 -3.28
C PRO A 108 4.26 -14.94 -2.89
N VAL A 109 3.44 -14.09 -3.54
CA VAL A 109 1.98 -14.15 -3.45
C VAL A 109 1.49 -15.16 -4.47
#